data_AF-A0A2T3KNR1-F1
#
_entry.id   AF-A0A2T3KNR1-F1
#
_cell.length_a   1.000
_cell.length_b   1.000
_cell.length_c   1.000
_cell.angle_alpha   90.00
_cell.angle_beta   90.00
_cell.angle_gamma   90.00
#
_symmetry.space_group_name_H-M   'P 1'
#
loop_
_entity.id
_entity.type
_entity.pdbx_description
1 polymer ?
#
loop_
_entity_poly.entity_id
_entity_poly.type
_entity_poly.pdbx_seq_one_letter_code
_entity_poly.pdbx_strand_id
1 'polypeptide(L)'
;MLRLSVSVIALAILSGCTSNATLEKNHQQTLAAINNVETHIDTKINNVSTHVANQQQYIGQLERKLASISKDIKFLKHKSLTQPKVIVEKQIVRVPIEQPITDSKTANGKAILGQEEWVWIDSVKSHFKARVDTGATTSSLNAIDVQTFERDGKEWVRFNLSHDSAMDTPEEIAANSKAKPETIEAPIFRWVRIRQSTSEEAVRRPVIEAWITLGNLHEKAQFTLADRTKMDFPILLGREFFKDIALVDVGKQFVQGKTEPKPVQVNK
;
A
#
# COMPACT_ATOMS: atom_id res chain seq x y z
N MET A 1 -14.73 -89.97 -34.62
CA MET A 1 -14.80 -88.86 -33.63
C MET A 1 -13.48 -88.07 -33.57
N LEU A 2 -12.91 -87.67 -34.72
CA LEU A 2 -11.59 -87.02 -34.76
C LEU A 2 -11.50 -85.89 -35.81
N ARG A 3 -12.59 -85.11 -35.96
CA ARG A 3 -12.60 -83.92 -36.85
C ARG A 3 -13.07 -82.64 -36.15
N LEU A 4 -13.54 -82.72 -34.90
CA LEU A 4 -14.05 -81.57 -34.16
C LEU A 4 -13.01 -80.92 -33.22
N SER A 5 -11.92 -81.62 -32.91
CA SER A 5 -10.91 -81.19 -31.94
C SER A 5 -9.77 -80.33 -32.52
N VAL A 6 -9.60 -80.29 -33.85
CA VAL A 6 -8.54 -79.48 -34.49
C VAL A 6 -8.97 -78.01 -34.64
N SER A 7 -10.26 -77.74 -34.81
CA SER A 7 -10.76 -76.37 -35.00
C SER A 7 -10.75 -75.52 -33.73
N VAL A 8 -10.85 -76.13 -32.54
CA VAL A 8 -10.89 -75.37 -31.28
C VAL A 8 -9.50 -74.91 -30.83
N ILE A 9 -8.43 -75.64 -31.18
CA ILE A 9 -7.06 -75.28 -30.80
C ILE A 9 -6.52 -74.10 -31.65
N ALA A 10 -6.95 -73.97 -32.91
CA ALA A 10 -6.52 -72.87 -33.77
C ALA A 10 -7.03 -71.49 -33.30
N LEU A 11 -8.24 -71.43 -32.71
CA LEU A 11 -8.84 -70.18 -32.22
C LEU A 11 -8.19 -69.63 -30.94
N ALA A 12 -7.56 -70.48 -30.13
CA ALA A 12 -6.87 -70.05 -28.91
C ALA A 12 -5.52 -69.36 -29.19
N ILE A 13 -4.84 -69.71 -30.29
CA ILE A 13 -3.51 -69.17 -30.63
C ILE A 13 -3.61 -67.79 -31.30
N LEU A 14 -4.72 -67.49 -31.98
CA LEU A 14 -4.99 -66.18 -32.60
C LEU A 14 -5.37 -65.08 -31.58
N SER A 15 -5.83 -65.45 -30.39
CA SER A 15 -6.23 -64.50 -29.34
C SER A 15 -5.05 -63.95 -28.52
N GLY A 16 -3.86 -64.55 -28.63
CA GLY A 16 -2.65 -64.10 -27.94
C GLY A 16 -1.93 -62.93 -28.62
N CYS A 17 -2.10 -62.75 -29.94
CA CYS A 17 -1.33 -61.76 -30.71
C CYS A 17 -1.85 -60.31 -30.55
N THR A 18 -3.13 -60.12 -30.21
CA THR A 18 -3.73 -58.77 -30.06
C THR A 18 -3.35 -58.10 -28.73
N SER A 19 -3.02 -58.90 -27.71
CA SER A 19 -2.63 -58.42 -26.38
C SER A 19 -1.20 -57.87 -26.37
N ASN A 20 -0.26 -58.50 -27.07
CA ASN A 20 1.12 -58.03 -27.19
C ASN A 20 1.22 -56.71 -27.96
N ALA A 21 0.49 -56.56 -29.07
CA ALA A 21 0.47 -55.31 -29.84
C ALA A 21 -0.08 -54.12 -29.02
N THR A 22 -1.05 -54.39 -28.14
CA THR A 22 -1.61 -53.36 -27.25
C THR A 22 -0.63 -52.96 -26.15
N LEU A 23 0.09 -53.94 -25.56
CA LEU A 23 1.12 -53.69 -24.56
C LEU A 23 2.31 -52.90 -25.13
N GLU A 24 2.75 -53.25 -26.34
CA GLU A 24 3.86 -52.56 -27.02
C GLU A 24 3.50 -51.12 -27.38
N LYS A 25 2.25 -50.87 -27.83
CA LYS A 25 1.71 -49.53 -28.05
C LYS A 25 1.66 -48.70 -26.77
N ASN A 26 1.16 -49.29 -25.68
CA ASN A 26 1.10 -48.61 -24.37
C ASN A 26 2.50 -48.30 -23.83
N HIS A 27 3.47 -49.19 -24.05
CA HIS A 27 4.87 -48.97 -23.66
C HIS A 27 5.50 -47.83 -24.47
N GLN A 28 5.34 -47.80 -25.79
CA GLN A 28 5.83 -46.69 -26.63
C GLN A 28 5.19 -45.35 -26.25
N GLN A 29 3.90 -45.33 -25.94
CA GLN A 29 3.23 -44.12 -25.45
C GLN A 29 3.79 -43.65 -24.10
N THR A 30 4.11 -44.59 -23.22
CA THR A 30 4.72 -44.28 -21.91
C THR A 30 6.13 -43.70 -22.10
N LEU A 31 6.96 -44.28 -22.96
CA LEU A 31 8.30 -43.75 -23.27
C LEU A 31 8.24 -42.36 -23.92
N ALA A 32 7.30 -42.14 -24.83
CA ALA A 32 7.09 -40.83 -25.43
C ALA A 32 6.64 -39.78 -24.38
N ALA A 33 5.78 -40.16 -23.45
CA ALA A 33 5.36 -39.28 -22.35
C ALA A 33 6.55 -38.94 -21.43
N ILE A 34 7.41 -39.90 -21.12
CA ILE A 34 8.62 -39.69 -20.31
C ILE A 34 9.58 -38.71 -21.01
N ASN A 35 9.88 -38.92 -22.29
CA ASN A 35 10.76 -38.02 -23.06
C ASN A 35 10.17 -36.60 -23.16
N ASN A 36 8.85 -36.47 -23.30
CA ASN A 36 8.18 -35.16 -23.29
C ASN A 36 8.31 -34.46 -21.92
N VAL A 37 8.25 -35.21 -20.82
CA VAL A 37 8.46 -34.66 -19.48
C VAL A 37 9.92 -34.25 -19.27
N GLU A 38 10.88 -35.05 -19.72
CA GLU A 38 12.32 -34.74 -19.63
C GLU A 38 12.66 -33.44 -20.38
N THR A 39 12.22 -33.31 -21.64
CA THR A 39 12.40 -32.07 -22.42
C THR A 39 11.71 -30.86 -21.79
N HIS A 40 10.53 -31.05 -21.19
CA HIS A 40 9.84 -29.98 -20.48
C HIS A 40 10.59 -29.56 -19.19
N ILE A 41 11.18 -30.50 -18.48
CA ILE A 41 12.00 -30.22 -17.30
C ILE A 41 13.28 -29.49 -17.71
N ASP A 42 13.98 -29.96 -18.75
CA ASP A 42 15.20 -29.32 -19.24
C ASP A 42 14.97 -27.89 -19.69
N THR A 43 13.87 -27.64 -20.41
CA THR A 43 13.51 -26.27 -20.81
C THR A 43 13.22 -25.38 -19.60
N LYS A 44 12.52 -25.89 -18.57
CA LYS A 44 12.32 -25.15 -17.31
C LYS A 44 13.62 -24.89 -16.56
N ILE A 45 14.50 -25.87 -16.45
CA ILE A 45 15.81 -25.73 -15.79
C ILE A 45 16.64 -24.68 -16.51
N ASN A 46 16.69 -24.71 -17.84
CA ASN A 46 17.41 -23.73 -18.63
C ASN A 46 16.83 -22.32 -18.48
N ASN A 47 15.50 -22.20 -18.45
CA ASN A 47 14.83 -20.91 -18.20
C ASN A 47 15.15 -20.35 -16.80
N VAL A 48 15.11 -21.19 -15.77
CA VAL A 48 15.45 -20.79 -14.39
C VAL A 48 16.92 -20.43 -14.28
N SER A 49 17.82 -21.24 -14.85
CA SER A 49 19.26 -20.97 -14.88
C SER A 49 19.56 -19.62 -15.55
N THR A 50 18.90 -19.33 -16.67
CA THR A 50 18.99 -18.04 -17.36
C THR A 50 18.45 -16.90 -16.49
N HIS A 51 17.34 -17.11 -15.79
CA HIS A 51 16.78 -16.11 -14.88
C HIS A 51 17.73 -15.78 -13.72
N VAL A 52 18.32 -16.80 -13.10
CA VAL A 52 19.30 -16.64 -12.02
C VAL A 52 20.55 -15.90 -12.53
N ALA A 53 21.05 -16.23 -13.72
CA ALA A 53 22.18 -15.52 -14.32
C ALA A 53 21.87 -14.02 -14.56
N ASN A 54 20.68 -13.71 -15.06
CA ASN A 54 20.24 -12.33 -15.27
C ASN A 54 20.09 -11.56 -13.95
N GLN A 55 19.55 -12.20 -12.90
CA GLN A 55 19.47 -11.60 -11.57
C GLN A 55 20.86 -11.31 -11.00
N GLN A 56 21.81 -12.23 -11.15
CA GLN A 56 23.17 -12.04 -10.66
C GLN A 56 23.87 -10.85 -11.34
N GLN A 57 23.64 -10.65 -12.65
CA GLN A 57 24.14 -9.47 -13.36
C GLN A 57 23.52 -8.17 -12.84
N TYR A 58 22.21 -8.16 -12.57
CA TYR A 58 21.51 -7.00 -12.03
C TYR A 58 22.03 -6.61 -10.63
N ILE A 59 22.24 -7.59 -9.75
CA ILE A 59 22.85 -7.38 -8.42
C ILE A 59 24.23 -6.73 -8.57
N GLY A 60 25.08 -7.25 -9.45
CA GLY A 60 26.40 -6.64 -9.70
C GLY A 60 26.35 -5.24 -10.32
N GLN A 61 25.25 -4.85 -10.99
CA GLN A 61 25.03 -3.46 -11.41
C GLN A 61 24.63 -2.56 -10.23
N LEU A 62 23.76 -3.04 -9.34
CA LEU A 62 23.35 -2.30 -8.14
C LEU A 62 24.53 -2.07 -7.20
N GLU A 63 25.37 -3.08 -6.97
CA GLU A 63 26.59 -2.94 -6.16
C GLU A 63 27.53 -1.85 -6.70
N ARG A 64 27.72 -1.79 -8.03
CA ARG A 64 28.52 -0.74 -8.66
C ARG A 64 27.91 0.66 -8.51
N LYS A 65 26.58 0.78 -8.60
CA LYS A 65 25.88 2.06 -8.35
C LYS A 65 26.04 2.51 -6.90
N LEU A 66 25.86 1.58 -5.94
CA LEU A 66 26.05 1.87 -4.51
C LEU A 66 27.48 2.31 -4.20
N ALA A 67 28.49 1.65 -4.81
CA ALA A 67 29.88 2.06 -4.66
C ALA A 67 30.14 3.47 -5.22
N SER A 68 29.54 3.84 -6.36
CA SER A 68 29.64 5.19 -6.92
C SER A 68 29.01 6.24 -6.02
N ILE A 69 27.79 6.00 -5.53
CA ILE A 69 27.09 6.93 -4.64
C ILE A 69 27.87 7.12 -3.34
N SER A 70 28.41 6.04 -2.77
CA SER A 70 29.25 6.12 -1.57
C SER A 70 30.51 6.98 -1.80
N LYS A 71 31.13 6.87 -2.98
CA LYS A 71 32.26 7.72 -3.39
C LYS A 71 31.85 9.19 -3.53
N ASP A 72 30.68 9.47 -4.11
CA ASP A 72 30.16 10.83 -4.26
C ASP A 72 29.82 11.47 -2.91
N ILE A 73 29.22 10.72 -1.98
CA ILE A 73 28.96 11.17 -0.60
C ILE A 73 30.29 11.51 0.11
N LYS A 74 31.31 10.65 -0.04
CA LYS A 74 32.63 10.91 0.52
C LYS A 74 33.26 12.18 -0.08
N PHE A 75 33.11 12.40 -1.38
CA PHE A 75 33.58 13.61 -2.05
C PHE A 75 32.86 14.88 -1.56
N LEU A 76 31.54 14.84 -1.40
CA LEU A 76 30.75 15.96 -0.87
C LEU A 76 31.14 16.30 0.58
N LYS A 77 31.39 15.29 1.41
CA LYS A 77 31.85 15.48 2.79
C LYS A 77 33.24 16.14 2.86
N HIS A 78 34.15 15.80 1.94
CA HIS A 78 35.47 16.42 1.88
C HIS A 78 35.44 17.86 1.32
N LYS A 79 34.55 18.17 0.36
CA LYS A 79 34.40 19.54 -0.17
C LYS A 79 33.86 20.54 0.87
N SER A 80 33.13 20.07 1.88
CA SER A 80 32.63 20.90 2.98
C SER A 80 33.69 21.24 4.05
N LEU A 81 34.87 20.64 4.02
CA LEU A 81 35.93 20.82 5.04
C LEU A 81 37.13 21.64 4.56
N THR A 82 37.12 22.12 3.31
CA THR A 82 38.18 22.99 2.76
C THR A 82 37.57 24.28 2.19
N GLN A 83 37.16 25.18 3.08
CA GLN A 83 37.11 26.60 2.73
C GLN A 83 38.19 27.32 3.56
N PRO A 84 39.10 28.07 2.93
CA PRO A 84 40.15 28.78 3.66
C PRO A 84 39.56 29.97 4.41
N LYS A 85 39.99 30.11 5.68
CA LYS A 85 39.76 31.26 6.54
C LYS A 85 40.48 32.48 5.95
N VAL A 86 39.73 33.45 5.44
CA VAL A 86 40.22 34.83 5.25
C VAL A 86 39.22 35.80 5.89
N ILE A 87 39.71 36.48 6.91
CA ILE A 87 39.09 37.62 7.60
C ILE A 87 39.55 38.87 6.84
N VAL A 88 38.63 39.77 6.44
CA VAL A 88 38.67 41.24 6.70
C VAL A 88 37.26 41.82 6.45
N GLU A 89 36.56 42.05 7.55
CA GLU A 89 35.83 43.27 7.95
C GLU A 89 34.94 44.05 6.94
N LYS A 90 33.63 43.80 7.05
CA LYS A 90 32.65 44.89 7.18
C LYS A 90 31.77 44.54 8.38
N GLN A 91 31.90 45.30 9.48
CA GLN A 91 31.04 45.15 10.64
C GLN A 91 29.59 45.45 10.25
N ILE A 92 28.86 44.39 9.92
CA ILE A 92 27.41 44.36 10.09
C ILE A 92 27.23 43.90 11.53
N VAL A 93 26.86 44.83 12.41
CA VAL A 93 26.35 44.46 13.74
C VAL A 93 25.12 43.61 13.48
N ARG A 94 25.28 42.29 13.50
CA ARG A 94 24.15 41.37 13.57
C ARG A 94 23.60 41.56 14.98
N VAL A 95 22.60 42.43 15.10
CA VAL A 95 21.65 42.29 16.19
C VAL A 95 21.21 40.84 16.15
N PRO A 96 21.38 40.05 17.22
CA PRO A 96 20.68 38.78 17.33
C PRO A 96 19.21 39.16 17.24
N ILE A 97 18.61 39.00 16.06
CA ILE A 97 17.17 38.83 16.00
C ILE A 97 17.01 37.49 16.70
N GLU A 98 16.74 37.53 18.00
CA GLU A 98 15.98 36.46 18.64
C GLU A 98 14.79 36.30 17.73
N GLN A 99 14.86 35.31 16.83
CA GLN A 99 13.69 34.94 16.07
C GLN A 99 12.66 34.64 17.15
N PRO A 100 11.55 35.37 17.20
CA PRO A 100 10.51 35.05 18.15
C PRO A 100 10.23 33.57 17.92
N ILE A 101 10.28 32.77 18.99
CA ILE A 101 9.87 31.37 19.02
C ILE A 101 8.44 31.35 18.48
N THR A 102 8.34 31.28 17.16
CA THR A 102 7.08 31.32 16.44
C THR A 102 6.58 29.93 16.65
N ASP A 103 5.50 29.80 17.42
CA ASP A 103 4.87 28.51 17.72
C ASP A 103 4.82 27.69 16.44
N SER A 104 5.65 26.64 16.34
CA SER A 104 5.95 26.01 15.05
C SER A 104 4.74 25.30 14.43
N LYS A 105 3.63 25.29 15.18
CA LYS A 105 2.36 24.66 14.90
C LYS A 105 1.30 25.61 14.37
N THR A 106 1.50 26.94 14.40
CA THR A 106 0.53 27.92 13.89
C THR A 106 1.19 29.08 13.16
N ALA A 107 0.49 29.63 12.15
CA ALA A 107 0.89 30.84 11.44
C ALA A 107 -0.36 31.67 11.10
N ASN A 108 -0.35 32.96 11.43
CA ASN A 108 -1.45 33.89 11.18
C ASN A 108 -2.82 33.39 11.72
N GLY A 109 -2.81 32.75 12.90
CA GLY A 109 -4.02 32.17 13.51
C GLY A 109 -4.52 30.89 12.86
N LYS A 110 -3.82 30.36 11.84
CA LYS A 110 -4.11 29.08 11.19
C LYS A 110 -3.16 28.00 11.68
N ALA A 111 -3.63 26.75 11.74
CA ALA A 111 -2.76 25.62 12.02
C ALA A 111 -1.75 25.43 10.88
N ILE A 112 -0.49 25.11 11.20
CA ILE A 112 0.47 24.62 10.21
C ILE A 112 0.37 23.10 10.17
N LEU A 113 0.05 22.56 9.01
CA LEU A 113 0.06 21.13 8.74
C LEU A 113 1.30 20.79 7.92
N GLY A 114 1.93 19.67 8.24
CA GLY A 114 2.91 19.04 7.36
C GLY A 114 2.24 18.41 6.13
N GLN A 115 3.06 17.84 5.27
CA GLN A 115 2.60 17.00 4.17
C GLN A 115 1.93 15.71 4.67
N GLU A 116 2.29 15.29 5.88
CA GLU A 116 1.72 14.16 6.62
C GLU A 116 1.38 14.61 8.04
N GLU A 117 0.28 14.10 8.58
CA GLU A 117 -0.18 14.40 9.95
C GLU A 117 -0.78 13.17 10.62
N TRP A 118 -0.85 13.22 11.95
CA TRP A 118 -1.63 12.26 12.74
C TRP A 118 -3.07 12.75 12.86
N VAL A 119 -4.02 11.87 12.58
CA VAL A 119 -5.45 12.13 12.71
C VAL A 119 -6.06 11.12 13.66
N TRP A 120 -6.75 11.61 14.68
CA TRP A 120 -7.61 10.80 15.53
C TRP A 120 -9.00 10.70 14.93
N ILE A 121 -9.60 9.51 14.93
CA ILE A 121 -10.99 9.31 14.52
C ILE A 121 -11.81 8.84 15.73
N ASP A 122 -12.88 9.56 16.06
CA ASP A 122 -13.67 9.31 17.27
C ASP A 122 -14.38 7.95 17.29
N SER A 123 -14.83 7.47 16.14
CA SER A 123 -15.58 6.21 16.03
C SER A 123 -14.75 4.98 16.41
N VAL A 124 -13.42 5.09 16.30
CA VAL A 124 -12.44 4.01 16.50
C VAL A 124 -11.48 4.31 17.66
N LYS A 125 -11.41 5.57 18.08
CA LYS A 125 -10.55 6.02 19.19
C LYS A 125 -9.08 5.65 18.97
N SER A 126 -8.61 5.89 17.75
CA SER A 126 -7.22 5.64 17.38
C SER A 126 -6.69 6.73 16.45
N HIS A 127 -5.35 6.89 16.47
CA HIS A 127 -4.60 7.71 15.54
C HIS A 127 -4.25 6.94 14.27
N PHE A 128 -4.32 7.62 13.14
CA PHE A 128 -3.93 7.15 11.82
C PHE A 128 -3.01 8.17 11.16
N LYS A 129 -2.06 7.69 10.36
CA LYS A 129 -1.27 8.57 9.48
C LYS A 129 -2.16 9.04 8.33
N ALA A 130 -2.15 10.33 8.06
CA ALA A 130 -2.91 10.94 6.98
C ALA A 130 -1.99 11.75 6.07
N ARG A 131 -2.20 11.65 4.76
CA ARG A 131 -1.61 12.56 3.78
C ARG A 131 -2.48 13.82 3.70
N VAL A 132 -1.86 14.98 3.84
CA VAL A 132 -2.51 16.27 3.55
C VAL A 132 -2.43 16.52 2.04
N ASP A 133 -3.56 16.38 1.35
CA ASP A 133 -3.65 16.42 -0.11
C ASP A 133 -4.35 17.71 -0.57
N THR A 134 -3.54 18.69 -0.98
CA THR A 134 -4.04 19.95 -1.54
C THR A 134 -4.61 19.78 -2.94
N GLY A 135 -4.45 18.63 -3.60
CA GLY A 135 -5.05 18.31 -4.90
C GLY A 135 -6.49 17.81 -4.78
N ALA A 136 -6.84 17.14 -3.69
CA ALA A 136 -8.17 16.60 -3.44
C ALA A 136 -9.13 17.65 -2.85
N THR A 137 -10.38 17.69 -3.33
CA THR A 137 -11.43 18.52 -2.72
C THR A 137 -11.93 17.91 -1.41
N THR A 138 -12.41 16.67 -1.47
CA THR A 138 -12.99 15.94 -0.33
C THR A 138 -12.02 14.87 0.17
N SER A 139 -11.99 14.65 1.48
CA SER A 139 -11.18 13.62 2.12
C SER A 139 -11.62 12.19 1.73
N SER A 140 -10.73 11.21 1.93
CA SER A 140 -11.05 9.80 1.72
C SER A 140 -10.42 8.88 2.75
N LEU A 141 -11.13 7.80 3.08
CA LEU A 141 -10.65 6.71 3.92
C LEU A 141 -10.41 5.46 3.08
N ASN A 142 -9.32 4.76 3.38
CA ASN A 142 -9.11 3.40 2.93
C ASN A 142 -10.09 2.48 3.65
N ALA A 143 -11.05 1.95 2.91
CA ALA A 143 -12.13 1.14 3.46
C ALA A 143 -12.12 -0.23 2.76
N ILE A 144 -11.82 -1.28 3.52
CA ILE A 144 -11.88 -2.67 3.06
C ILE A 144 -13.16 -3.33 3.55
N ASP A 145 -13.60 -4.39 2.85
CA ASP A 145 -14.83 -5.13 3.16
C ASP A 145 -16.06 -4.22 3.29
N VAL A 146 -16.18 -3.24 2.40
CA VAL A 146 -17.28 -2.28 2.41
C VAL A 146 -18.61 -2.98 2.12
N GLN A 147 -19.51 -2.98 3.09
CA GLN A 147 -20.83 -3.60 3.02
C GLN A 147 -21.91 -2.57 3.33
N THR A 148 -22.90 -2.41 2.46
CA THR A 148 -24.06 -1.57 2.73
C THR A 148 -25.18 -2.38 3.35
N PHE A 149 -25.90 -1.78 4.30
CA PHE A 149 -27.04 -2.40 4.97
C PHE A 149 -28.06 -1.34 5.38
N GLU A 150 -29.28 -1.76 5.68
CA GLU A 150 -30.33 -0.89 6.18
C GLU A 150 -30.45 -1.00 7.71
N ARG A 151 -30.58 0.14 8.39
CA ARG A 151 -30.89 0.22 9.83
C ARG A 151 -31.84 1.39 10.06
N ASP A 152 -32.99 1.10 10.65
CA ASP A 152 -34.05 2.07 10.96
C ASP A 152 -34.51 2.89 9.73
N GLY A 153 -34.65 2.24 8.57
CA GLY A 153 -35.08 2.88 7.32
C GLY A 153 -34.02 3.80 6.69
N LYS A 154 -32.78 3.78 7.17
CA LYS A 154 -31.65 4.56 6.63
C LYS A 154 -30.61 3.61 6.05
N GLU A 155 -29.90 4.08 5.02
CA GLU A 155 -28.78 3.36 4.43
C GLU A 155 -27.51 3.58 5.27
N TRP A 156 -26.86 2.49 5.63
CA TRP A 156 -25.62 2.46 6.40
C TRP A 156 -24.54 1.72 5.64
N VAL A 157 -23.30 1.97 6.03
CA VAL A 157 -22.14 1.25 5.54
C VAL A 157 -21.31 0.74 6.71
N ARG A 158 -20.87 -0.51 6.60
CA ARG A 158 -19.89 -1.16 7.47
C ARG A 158 -18.61 -1.37 6.66
N PHE A 159 -17.46 -1.06 7.24
CA PHE A 159 -16.17 -1.30 6.61
C PHE A 159 -15.08 -1.43 7.67
N ASN A 160 -13.94 -2.00 7.30
CA ASN A 160 -12.76 -2.03 8.15
C ASN A 160 -11.79 -0.93 7.71
N LEU A 161 -11.25 -0.19 8.68
CA LEU A 161 -10.17 0.77 8.47
C LEU A 161 -8.85 0.12 8.92
N SER A 162 -7.85 0.11 8.03
CA SER A 162 -6.52 -0.41 8.35
C SER A 162 -5.64 0.68 8.97
N HIS A 163 -4.86 0.32 9.98
CA HIS A 163 -3.83 1.17 10.57
C HIS A 163 -2.54 1.19 9.76
N ASP A 164 -2.36 0.20 8.89
CA ASP A 164 -1.11 0.01 8.18
C ASP A 164 -0.93 1.09 7.12
N SER A 165 0.12 1.88 7.29
CA SER A 165 0.68 2.75 6.27
C SER A 165 1.89 2.06 5.63
N ALA A 166 2.08 2.21 4.33
CA ALA A 166 3.29 1.70 3.66
C ALA A 166 4.58 2.36 4.18
N MET A 167 4.46 3.43 4.97
CA MET A 167 5.55 4.15 5.63
C MET A 167 5.72 3.75 7.11
N ASP A 168 4.98 2.74 7.59
CA ASP A 168 5.13 2.24 8.96
C ASP A 168 6.45 1.48 9.12
N THR A 169 7.08 1.64 10.29
CA THR A 169 8.25 0.84 10.64
C THR A 169 7.84 -0.62 10.90
N PRO A 170 8.77 -1.60 10.79
CA PRO A 170 8.46 -2.99 11.13
C PRO A 170 7.90 -3.17 12.56
N GLU A 171 8.31 -2.32 13.49
CA GLU A 171 7.82 -2.29 14.87
C GLU A 171 6.38 -1.77 14.95
N GLU A 172 6.06 -0.71 14.20
CA GLU A 172 4.69 -0.18 14.08
C GLU A 172 3.77 -1.22 13.44
N ILE A 173 4.18 -1.86 12.34
CA ILE A 173 3.41 -2.93 11.68
C ILE A 173 3.19 -4.11 12.63
N ALA A 174 4.20 -4.53 13.40
CA ALA A 174 4.06 -5.63 14.36
C ALA A 174 3.13 -5.27 15.53
N ALA A 175 3.11 -4.00 15.95
CA ALA A 175 2.16 -3.51 16.94
C ALA A 175 0.73 -3.45 16.38
N ASN A 176 0.55 -2.95 15.15
CA ASN A 176 -0.73 -2.84 14.46
C ASN A 176 -1.31 -4.20 14.08
N SER A 177 -0.48 -5.17 13.68
CA SER A 177 -0.90 -6.53 13.32
C SER A 177 -1.52 -7.30 14.50
N LYS A 178 -1.24 -6.88 15.74
CA LYS A 178 -1.89 -7.41 16.94
C LYS A 178 -3.18 -6.67 17.28
N ALA A 179 -3.39 -5.48 16.73
CA ALA A 179 -4.63 -4.74 16.86
C ALA A 179 -5.69 -5.37 15.94
N LYS A 180 -6.92 -5.45 16.44
CA LYS A 180 -8.05 -5.93 15.65
C LYS A 180 -8.35 -4.88 14.57
N PRO A 181 -8.69 -5.27 13.32
CA PRO A 181 -9.14 -4.31 12.32
C PRO A 181 -10.32 -3.51 12.86
N GLU A 182 -10.24 -2.19 12.71
CA GLU A 182 -11.20 -1.28 13.31
C GLU A 182 -12.41 -1.14 12.39
N THR A 183 -13.46 -1.89 12.74
CA THR A 183 -14.73 -1.88 12.02
C THR A 183 -15.51 -0.61 12.37
N ILE A 184 -15.86 0.16 11.35
CA ILE A 184 -16.68 1.35 11.45
C ILE A 184 -18.05 1.07 10.83
N GLU A 185 -19.10 1.50 11.51
CA GLU A 185 -20.44 1.59 10.96
C GLU A 185 -20.89 3.05 10.98
N ALA A 186 -21.31 3.56 9.82
CA ALA A 186 -21.78 4.93 9.70
C ALA A 186 -22.96 5.03 8.71
N PRO A 187 -23.89 5.99 8.92
CA PRO A 187 -24.90 6.29 7.93
C PRO A 187 -24.26 6.83 6.65
N ILE A 188 -24.80 6.44 5.50
CA ILE A 188 -24.36 6.99 4.22
C ILE A 188 -24.95 8.40 4.09
N PHE A 189 -24.09 9.42 4.09
CA PHE A 189 -24.50 10.81 3.94
C PHE A 189 -24.95 11.12 2.52
N ARG A 190 -24.21 10.62 1.52
CA ARG A 190 -24.55 10.71 0.10
C ARG A 190 -23.73 9.73 -0.73
N TRP A 191 -24.11 9.57 -1.99
CA TRP A 191 -23.34 8.86 -2.99
C TRP A 191 -22.62 9.84 -3.92
N VAL A 192 -21.35 9.55 -4.24
CA VAL A 192 -20.60 10.28 -5.27
C VAL A 192 -20.23 9.35 -6.41
N ARG A 193 -20.23 9.89 -7.64
CA ARG A 193 -19.69 9.21 -8.82
C ARG A 193 -18.28 9.71 -9.04
N ILE A 194 -17.30 8.81 -8.96
CA ILE A 194 -15.90 9.13 -9.22
C ILE A 194 -15.49 8.50 -10.55
N ARG A 195 -15.02 9.34 -11.48
CA ARG A 195 -14.33 8.90 -12.68
C ARG A 195 -12.90 8.57 -12.32
N GLN A 196 -12.48 7.34 -12.55
CA GLN A 196 -11.09 6.95 -12.39
C GLN A 196 -10.34 7.29 -13.68
N SER A 197 -9.08 7.69 -13.58
CA SER A 197 -8.24 7.96 -14.76
C SER A 197 -8.04 6.72 -15.64
N THR A 198 -8.29 5.52 -15.09
CA THR A 198 -8.06 4.22 -15.71
C THR A 198 -9.32 3.54 -16.25
N SER A 199 -10.51 4.14 -16.09
CA SER A 199 -11.77 3.54 -16.55
C SER A 199 -12.76 4.62 -16.99
N GLU A 200 -13.47 4.39 -18.09
CA GLU A 200 -14.54 5.29 -18.54
C GLU A 200 -15.79 5.21 -17.64
N GLU A 201 -15.97 4.11 -16.90
CA GLU A 201 -17.10 3.90 -16.01
C GLU A 201 -16.88 4.61 -14.67
N ALA A 202 -17.86 5.45 -14.30
CA ALA A 202 -17.84 6.15 -13.03
C ALA A 202 -18.23 5.19 -11.89
N VAL A 203 -17.31 4.96 -10.96
CA VAL A 203 -17.55 4.13 -9.77
C VAL A 203 -18.31 4.94 -8.73
N ARG A 204 -19.41 4.38 -8.21
CA ARG A 204 -20.13 4.98 -7.08
C ARG A 204 -19.42 4.67 -5.78
N ARG A 205 -19.22 5.69 -4.96
CA ARG A 205 -18.63 5.56 -3.62
C ARG A 205 -19.57 6.19 -2.58
N PRO A 206 -19.80 5.52 -1.45
CA PRO A 206 -20.53 6.13 -0.35
C PRO A 206 -19.65 7.18 0.32
N VAL A 207 -20.30 8.23 0.81
CA VAL A 207 -19.71 9.27 1.64
C VAL A 207 -20.29 9.14 3.03
N ILE A 208 -19.42 9.16 4.04
CA ILE A 208 -19.81 9.21 5.44
C ILE A 208 -19.35 10.53 6.06
N GLU A 209 -19.92 10.89 7.20
CA GLU A 209 -19.39 11.94 8.06
C GLU A 209 -18.76 11.33 9.30
N ALA A 210 -17.55 11.76 9.65
CA ALA A 210 -16.84 11.31 10.85
C ALA A 210 -16.22 12.50 11.59
N TRP A 211 -16.23 12.44 12.92
CA TRP A 211 -15.51 13.38 13.78
C TRP A 211 -14.04 13.01 13.82
N ILE A 212 -13.18 13.96 13.49
CA ILE A 212 -11.74 13.79 13.50
C ILE A 212 -11.03 14.89 14.28
N THR A 213 -9.91 14.54 14.91
CA THR A 213 -9.03 15.48 15.61
C THR A 213 -7.65 15.51 14.97
N LEU A 214 -7.16 16.71 14.66
CA LEU A 214 -5.82 16.97 14.15
C LEU A 214 -5.25 18.17 14.91
N GLY A 215 -4.30 17.93 15.81
CA GLY A 215 -3.79 18.99 16.70
C GLY A 215 -4.93 19.57 17.54
N ASN A 216 -5.15 20.87 17.42
CA ASN A 216 -6.25 21.57 18.11
C ASN A 216 -7.54 21.62 17.28
N LEU A 217 -7.56 21.10 16.05
CA LEU A 217 -8.74 21.08 15.19
C LEU A 217 -9.57 19.84 15.50
N HIS A 218 -10.83 20.00 15.86
CA HIS A 218 -11.78 18.92 16.07
C HIS A 218 -13.03 19.19 15.24
N GLU A 219 -13.14 18.53 14.10
CA GLU A 219 -14.12 18.87 13.07
C GLU A 219 -14.82 17.63 12.53
N LYS A 220 -16.09 17.82 12.13
CA LYS A 220 -16.84 16.80 11.42
C LYS A 220 -16.53 16.90 9.94
N ALA A 221 -15.90 15.87 9.37
CA ALA A 221 -15.47 15.85 7.98
C ALA A 221 -16.19 14.78 7.16
N GLN A 222 -16.37 15.06 5.87
CA GLN A 222 -16.89 14.11 4.90
C GLN A 222 -15.76 13.26 4.31
N PHE A 223 -15.96 11.95 4.28
CA PHE A 223 -15.02 10.99 3.72
C PHE A 223 -15.66 10.14 2.65
N THR A 224 -15.05 10.12 1.48
CA THR A 224 -15.35 9.11 0.46
C THR A 224 -14.72 7.78 0.87
N LEU A 225 -15.47 6.68 0.80
CA LEU A 225 -14.94 5.35 1.08
C LEU A 225 -14.44 4.70 -0.21
N ALA A 226 -13.21 4.18 -0.19
CA ALA A 226 -12.63 3.46 -1.31
C ALA A 226 -11.64 2.43 -0.81
N ASP A 227 -11.61 1.26 -1.44
CA ASP A 227 -10.49 0.34 -1.28
C ASP A 227 -9.25 0.96 -1.94
N ARG A 228 -8.30 1.32 -1.09
CA ARG A 228 -7.02 1.94 -1.44
C ARG A 228 -5.88 1.17 -0.76
N THR A 229 -6.04 -0.14 -0.58
CA THR A 229 -5.05 -0.99 0.10
C THR A 229 -3.64 -0.93 -0.53
N LYS A 230 -3.52 -0.47 -1.78
CA LYS A 230 -2.24 -0.25 -2.47
C LYS A 230 -1.62 1.14 -2.25
N MET A 231 -2.25 2.02 -1.48
CA MET A 231 -1.75 3.37 -1.22
C MET A 231 -1.03 3.45 0.12
N ASP A 232 -0.12 4.41 0.21
CA ASP A 232 0.77 4.52 1.38
C ASP A 232 0.05 5.00 2.65
N PHE A 233 -1.07 5.72 2.52
CA PHE A 233 -1.77 6.31 3.66
C PHE A 233 -3.22 5.84 3.74
N PRO A 234 -3.71 5.41 4.92
CA PRO A 234 -5.10 5.02 5.11
C PRO A 234 -6.07 6.21 5.04
N ILE A 235 -5.58 7.44 5.24
CA ILE A 235 -6.38 8.67 5.19
C ILE A 235 -5.74 9.66 4.23
N LEU A 236 -6.58 10.23 3.35
CA LEU A 236 -6.26 11.44 2.60
C LEU A 236 -7.15 12.58 3.10
N LEU A 237 -6.54 13.65 3.59
CA LEU A 237 -7.24 14.88 3.95
C LEU A 237 -7.32 15.78 2.73
N GLY A 238 -8.54 16.04 2.26
CA GLY A 238 -8.80 16.97 1.17
C GLY A 238 -8.94 18.41 1.68
N ARG A 239 -8.89 19.36 0.75
CA ARG A 239 -8.95 20.80 1.04
C ARG A 239 -10.17 21.21 1.86
N GLU A 240 -11.34 20.58 1.69
CA GLU A 240 -12.55 20.93 2.45
C GLU A 240 -12.35 20.82 3.97
N PHE A 241 -11.49 19.92 4.45
CA PHE A 241 -11.20 19.78 5.87
C PHE A 241 -10.42 20.97 6.44
N PHE A 242 -9.38 21.43 5.72
CA PHE A 242 -8.43 22.42 6.24
C PHE A 242 -8.54 23.80 5.57
N LYS A 243 -9.54 23.99 4.72
CA LYS A 243 -9.83 25.27 4.08
C LYS A 243 -10.07 26.33 5.16
N ASP A 244 -9.46 27.50 4.97
CA ASP A 244 -9.58 28.67 5.85
C ASP A 244 -9.00 28.51 7.27
N ILE A 245 -8.77 27.30 7.77
CA ILE A 245 -8.29 27.01 9.14
C ILE A 245 -6.83 26.57 9.23
N ALA A 246 -6.20 26.16 8.11
CA ALA A 246 -4.81 25.69 8.11
C ALA A 246 -3.99 26.15 6.90
N LEU A 247 -2.67 26.07 7.03
CA LEU A 247 -1.66 26.23 5.99
C LEU A 247 -0.85 24.94 5.89
N VAL A 248 -0.52 24.52 4.67
CA VAL A 248 0.23 23.28 4.44
C VAL A 248 1.69 23.61 4.11
N ASP A 249 2.61 23.19 4.96
CA ASP A 249 4.05 23.24 4.75
C ASP A 249 4.54 21.86 4.28
N VAL A 250 4.75 21.74 2.97
CA VAL A 250 5.15 20.47 2.34
C VAL A 250 6.55 19.98 2.75
N GLY A 251 7.37 20.85 3.35
CA GLY A 251 8.70 20.50 3.84
C GLY A 251 8.69 19.85 5.22
N LYS A 252 7.53 19.76 5.88
CA LYS A 252 7.37 19.22 7.24
C LYS A 252 6.46 18.00 7.25
N GLN A 253 6.56 17.21 8.31
CA GLN A 253 5.70 16.07 8.62
C GLN A 253 5.39 16.08 10.12
N PHE A 254 4.19 15.63 10.48
CA PHE A 254 3.73 15.44 11.87
C PHE A 254 3.88 16.70 12.75
N VAL A 255 3.54 17.87 12.21
CA VAL A 255 3.71 19.15 12.90
C VAL A 255 2.85 19.23 14.16
N GLN A 256 1.62 18.70 14.09
CA GLN A 256 0.68 18.77 15.22
C GLN A 256 0.94 17.66 16.25
N GLY A 257 1.41 16.50 15.81
CA GLY A 257 1.62 15.32 16.66
C GLY A 257 0.33 14.57 17.00
N LYS A 258 0.44 13.46 17.75
CA LYS A 258 -0.73 12.68 18.19
C LYS A 258 -1.50 13.46 19.26
N THR A 259 -2.75 13.78 18.97
CA THR A 259 -3.63 14.54 19.87
C THR A 259 -4.99 13.85 19.94
N GLU A 260 -5.57 13.78 21.14
CA GLU A 260 -6.93 13.30 21.37
C GLU A 260 -7.88 14.49 21.54
N PRO A 261 -9.18 14.32 21.22
CA PRO A 261 -10.16 15.38 21.46
C PRO A 261 -10.19 15.73 22.94
N LYS A 262 -10.02 17.03 23.25
CA LYS A 262 -10.23 17.51 24.62
C LYS A 262 -11.71 17.33 24.97
N PRO A 263 -12.06 16.85 26.17
CA PRO A 263 -13.45 16.78 26.58
C PRO A 263 -14.06 18.18 26.49
N VAL A 264 -15.16 18.30 25.75
CA VAL A 264 -15.92 19.55 25.65
C VAL A 264 -16.35 19.90 27.07
N GLN A 265 -15.77 20.97 27.64
CA GLN A 265 -16.22 21.53 28.89
C GLN A 265 -17.60 22.11 28.64
N VAL A 266 -18.64 21.34 28.95
CA VAL A 266 -20.01 21.81 28.96
C VAL A 266 -20.13 22.76 30.14
N ASN A 267 -19.93 24.06 29.88
CA ASN A 267 -20.28 25.09 30.85
C ASN A 267 -21.80 24.98 31.08
N LYS A 268 -22.14 24.50 32.28
CA LYS A 268 -23.51 24.40 32.79
C LYS A 268 -24.08 25.78 33.09
#